data_AF-A0A842NTE2-F1
#
_entry.id   AF-A0A842NTE2-F1
#
_cell.length_a   1.000
_cell.length_b   1.000
_cell.length_c   1.000
_cell.angle_alpha   90.00
_cell.angle_beta   90.00
_cell.angle_gamma   90.00
#
_symmetry.space_group_name_H-M   'P 1'
#
loop_
_entity.id
_entity.type
_entity.pdbx_description
1 polymer ?
#
loop_
_entity_poly.entity_id
_entity_poly.type
_entity_poly.pdbx_seq_one_letter_code
_entity_poly.pdbx_strand_id
1 'polypeptide(L)'
;MLWFVGLGISGTQSIPIEVVKIIQEADFVYLEAFTSPISKQHEDEIKNMVNGSFKIAKRWLVEDGQEILKRAKNSTVVLLSYGDPYIATTHIELRTRAKLEKIETKTIHSASAITSMIGEAGLQFYKIGRMMTIMNEKKSTMTPYSTIFKNLTEGLHSVILLEYNQDKNYFLDPKNAISNLLDIEREYKKDVLTNDTFAIVASRIGFETQKIISGKFSNLLKIDFGEPPHSIIITGKLHFTESDAINVLTECLDKPSDNSSKIKNISVQMIEKYVPMVRKALEEIRPLYNDSKEFQEVFENAELYINDAENFLKQGKNETAILSIGYADGLVDALRIAKGIDPKM
;
A
#
# COMPACT_ATOMS: atom_id res chain seq x y z
N MET A 1 -12.29 14.00 30.13
CA MET A 1 -11.72 14.39 28.82
C MET A 1 -10.73 13.31 28.38
N LEU A 2 -10.65 13.00 27.07
CA LEU A 2 -9.73 12.02 26.50
C LEU A 2 -8.79 12.66 25.47
N TRP A 3 -7.48 12.56 25.68
CA TRP A 3 -6.46 13.01 24.74
C TRP A 3 -5.91 11.83 23.94
N PHE A 4 -5.74 12.05 22.64
CA PHE A 4 -4.97 11.19 21.74
C PHE A 4 -3.69 11.91 21.37
N VAL A 5 -2.54 11.36 21.72
CA VAL A 5 -1.28 12.10 21.65
C VAL A 5 -0.21 11.28 20.95
N GLY A 6 0.38 11.88 19.92
CA GLY A 6 1.56 11.34 19.24
C GLY A 6 2.85 11.74 19.95
N LEU A 7 3.76 10.78 20.11
CA LEU A 7 5.07 11.00 20.73
C LEU A 7 6.17 11.32 19.71
N GLY A 8 5.89 11.15 18.42
CA GLY A 8 6.91 11.24 17.37
C GLY A 8 7.72 9.95 17.24
N ILE A 9 8.85 10.02 16.54
CA ILE A 9 9.63 8.84 16.13
C ILE A 9 11.03 8.73 16.76
N SER A 10 11.47 9.74 17.50
CA SER A 10 12.84 9.84 18.05
C SER A 10 12.83 9.89 19.58
N GLY A 11 12.02 9.03 20.19
CA GLY A 11 11.91 8.92 21.64
C GLY A 11 11.39 10.19 22.29
N THR A 12 11.90 10.50 23.49
CA THR A 12 11.49 11.69 24.25
C THR A 12 11.92 13.00 23.60
N GLN A 13 12.92 12.98 22.71
CA GLN A 13 13.41 14.17 22.01
C GLN A 13 12.42 14.67 20.95
N SER A 14 11.56 13.80 20.41
CA SER A 14 10.54 14.18 19.42
C SER A 14 9.19 14.58 20.03
N ILE A 15 9.05 14.52 21.36
CA ILE A 15 7.80 14.84 22.03
C ILE A 15 7.56 16.35 21.93
N PRO A 16 6.41 16.81 21.39
CA PRO A 16 6.08 18.24 21.37
C PRO A 16 6.06 18.81 22.80
N ILE A 17 6.56 20.03 22.99
CA ILE A 17 6.74 20.61 24.33
C ILE A 17 5.42 20.70 25.13
N GLU A 18 4.30 20.90 24.45
CA GLU A 18 2.97 20.92 25.05
C GLU A 18 2.51 19.55 25.59
N VAL A 19 2.99 18.45 25.00
CA VAL A 19 2.64 17.08 25.40
C VAL A 19 3.17 16.76 26.79
N VAL A 20 4.37 17.23 27.14
CA VAL A 20 4.97 16.99 28.46
C VAL A 20 4.05 17.50 29.56
N LYS A 21 3.51 18.71 29.40
CA LYS A 21 2.56 19.30 30.34
C LYS A 21 1.26 18.49 30.42
N ILE A 22 0.72 18.06 29.28
CA ILE A 22 -0.50 17.24 29.22
C ILE A 22 -0.31 15.91 29.96
N ILE A 23 0.85 15.25 29.79
CA ILE A 23 1.20 14.01 30.49
C ILE A 23 1.29 14.23 32.01
N GLN A 24 1.92 15.32 32.43
CA GLN A 24 2.11 15.66 33.85
C GLN A 24 0.82 16.06 34.56
N GLU A 25 -0.15 16.65 33.85
CA GLU A 25 -1.45 17.08 34.38
C GLU A 25 -2.53 15.99 34.29
N ALA A 26 -2.26 14.87 33.61
CA ALA A 26 -3.24 13.81 33.42
C ALA A 26 -3.39 12.91 34.66
N ASP A 27 -4.64 12.54 34.97
CA ASP A 27 -4.95 11.58 36.03
C ASP A 27 -4.54 10.16 35.63
N PHE A 28 -4.75 9.82 34.35
CA PHE A 28 -4.44 8.51 33.78
C PHE A 28 -3.73 8.64 32.44
N VAL A 29 -2.58 8.00 32.31
CA VAL A 29 -1.80 7.90 31.08
C VAL A 29 -1.69 6.45 30.65
N TYR A 30 -2.19 6.19 29.45
CA TYR A 30 -2.07 4.91 28.76
C TYR A 30 -1.05 5.05 27.65
N LEU A 31 -0.05 4.18 27.64
CA LEU A 31 0.91 4.09 26.54
C LEU A 31 0.64 2.81 25.77
N GLU A 32 0.17 2.92 24.53
CA GLU A 32 0.08 1.75 23.67
C GLU A 32 1.43 1.43 23.04
N ALA A 33 1.72 0.14 22.92
CA ALA A 33 2.97 -0.37 22.37
C ALA A 33 2.72 -1.54 21.40
N PHE A 34 1.50 -1.64 20.84
CA PHE A 34 1.12 -2.73 19.93
C PHE A 34 1.05 -2.27 18.47
N THR A 35 0.96 -0.96 18.23
CA THR A 35 0.99 -0.41 16.87
C THR A 35 2.41 -0.13 16.40
N SER A 36 3.32 0.17 17.33
CA SER A 36 4.74 0.41 17.08
C SER A 36 5.59 -0.06 18.25
N PRO A 37 6.82 -0.56 18.01
CA PRO A 37 7.71 -0.96 19.08
C PRO A 37 8.27 0.25 19.83
N ILE A 38 8.47 0.09 21.13
CA ILE A 38 9.10 1.09 21.98
C ILE A 38 10.26 0.44 22.76
N SER A 39 11.39 1.15 22.87
CA SER A 39 12.51 0.70 23.68
C SER A 39 12.15 0.78 25.16
N LYS A 40 12.72 -0.12 25.97
CA LYS A 40 12.47 -0.11 27.42
C LYS A 40 12.89 1.22 28.06
N GLN A 41 13.97 1.81 27.56
CA GLN A 41 14.45 3.13 27.97
C GLN A 41 13.38 4.21 27.73
N HIS A 42 12.83 4.32 26.51
CA HIS A 42 11.81 5.33 26.21
C HIS A 42 10.54 5.11 27.03
N GLU A 43 10.14 3.86 27.25
CA GLU A 43 9.01 3.53 28.13
C GLU A 43 9.23 4.06 29.55
N ASP A 44 10.41 3.82 30.12
CA ASP A 44 10.76 4.26 31.47
C ASP A 44 10.87 5.79 31.56
N GLU A 45 11.43 6.44 30.53
CA GLU A 45 11.46 7.91 30.45
C GLU A 45 10.05 8.52 30.43
N ILE A 46 9.14 7.98 29.61
CA ILE A 46 7.73 8.44 29.56
C ILE A 46 7.06 8.20 30.90
N LYS A 47 7.26 7.02 31.51
CA LYS A 47 6.69 6.68 32.81
C LYS A 47 7.15 7.66 33.89
N ASN A 48 8.41 8.09 33.87
CA ASN A 48 8.95 9.05 34.83
C ASN A 48 8.39 10.49 34.64
N MET A 49 7.83 10.81 33.47
CA MET A 49 7.14 12.09 33.24
C MET A 49 5.73 12.12 33.81
N VAL A 50 5.16 10.96 34.18
CA VAL A 50 3.76 10.84 34.59
C VAL A 50 3.63 11.07 36.08
N ASN A 51 2.88 12.10 36.48
CA ASN A 51 2.54 12.34 37.90
C ASN A 51 1.32 11.53 38.35
N GLY A 52 0.43 11.16 37.42
CA GLY A 52 -0.77 10.37 37.65
C GLY A 52 -0.53 8.86 37.56
N SER A 53 -1.58 8.11 37.21
CA SER A 53 -1.48 6.67 37.00
C SER A 53 -0.96 6.35 35.59
N PHE A 54 0.11 5.56 35.50
CA PHE A 54 0.66 5.08 34.22
C PHE A 54 0.32 3.60 33.97
N LYS A 55 -0.08 3.25 32.74
CA LYS A 55 -0.33 1.87 32.33
C LYS A 55 0.05 1.61 30.87
N ILE A 56 0.76 0.52 30.62
CA ILE A 56 0.94 0.00 29.26
C ILE A 56 -0.38 -0.60 28.76
N ALA A 57 -0.87 -0.10 27.63
CA ALA A 57 -2.12 -0.50 27.02
C ALA A 57 -1.86 -1.54 25.93
N LYS A 58 -2.32 -2.78 26.18
CA LYS A 58 -2.34 -3.84 25.16
C LYS A 58 -3.44 -3.58 24.13
N ARG A 59 -3.32 -4.20 22.95
CA ARG A 59 -4.30 -4.09 21.85
C ARG A 59 -5.74 -4.22 22.32
N TRP A 60 -6.07 -5.32 23.01
CA TRP A 60 -7.43 -5.60 23.47
C TRP A 60 -7.99 -4.52 24.41
N LEU A 61 -7.15 -3.84 25.21
CA LEU A 61 -7.59 -2.80 26.14
C LEU A 61 -8.00 -1.54 25.38
N VAL A 62 -7.25 -1.19 24.34
CA VAL A 62 -7.53 -0.03 23.51
C VAL A 62 -8.71 -0.29 22.57
N GLU A 63 -8.75 -1.48 21.96
CA GLU A 63 -9.84 -1.88 21.07
C GLU A 63 -11.17 -2.11 21.83
N ASP A 64 -11.15 -2.73 23.01
CA ASP A 64 -12.35 -2.79 23.87
C ASP A 64 -12.73 -1.40 24.38
N GLY A 65 -11.76 -0.60 24.81
CA GLY A 65 -11.92 0.81 25.14
C GLY A 65 -12.75 1.13 26.40
N GLN A 66 -13.43 0.16 27.01
CA GLN A 66 -14.37 0.42 28.12
C GLN A 66 -13.68 1.07 29.32
N GLU A 67 -12.47 0.61 29.67
CA GLU A 67 -11.69 1.18 30.78
C GLU A 67 -11.33 2.65 30.52
N ILE A 68 -10.81 2.95 29.32
CA ILE A 68 -10.38 4.29 28.92
C ILE A 68 -11.58 5.24 28.90
N LEU A 69 -12.68 4.83 28.26
CA LEU A 69 -13.90 5.63 28.14
C LEU A 69 -14.54 5.89 29.51
N LYS A 70 -14.63 4.88 30.37
CA LYS A 70 -15.19 5.02 31.71
C LYS A 70 -14.40 6.03 32.55
N ARG A 71 -13.06 5.99 32.52
CA ARG A 71 -12.22 6.95 33.23
C ARG A 71 -12.33 8.35 32.65
N ALA A 72 -12.39 8.47 31.32
CA ALA A 72 -12.46 9.76 30.64
C ALA A 72 -13.76 10.55 30.91
N LYS A 73 -14.78 9.95 31.51
CA LYS A 73 -16.00 10.65 31.94
C LYS A 73 -15.75 11.65 33.08
N ASN A 74 -14.89 11.30 34.03
CA ASN A 74 -14.70 12.07 35.27
C ASN A 74 -13.25 12.54 35.48
N SER A 75 -12.35 12.20 34.57
CA SER A 75 -10.91 12.46 34.71
C SER A 75 -10.29 12.89 33.37
N THR A 76 -9.08 13.43 33.44
CA THR A 76 -8.22 13.67 32.29
C THR A 76 -7.45 12.39 31.97
N VAL A 77 -7.77 11.80 30.83
CA VAL A 77 -7.14 10.57 30.35
C VAL A 77 -6.33 10.88 29.09
N VAL A 78 -5.13 10.33 29.00
CA VAL A 78 -4.25 10.45 27.84
C VAL A 78 -3.96 9.06 27.30
N LEU A 79 -4.17 8.87 25.99
CA LEU A 79 -3.68 7.74 25.22
C LEU A 79 -2.51 8.20 24.36
N LEU A 80 -1.32 7.74 24.71
CA LEU A 80 -0.06 7.98 24.01
C LEU A 80 0.17 6.90 22.96
N SER A 81 0.56 7.33 21.76
CA SER A 81 1.00 6.47 20.66
C SER A 81 2.36 6.92 20.16
N TYR A 82 3.22 5.96 19.81
CA TYR A 82 4.47 6.28 19.11
C TYR A 82 4.15 6.72 17.68
N GLY A 83 4.85 7.73 17.17
CA GLY A 83 4.47 8.39 15.92
C GLY A 83 3.28 9.33 16.06
N ASP A 84 2.35 9.27 15.11
CA ASP A 84 1.08 10.00 15.12
C ASP A 84 -0.07 9.07 15.55
N PRO A 85 -1.03 9.51 16.39
CA PRO A 85 -2.07 8.63 16.92
C PRO A 85 -3.00 8.07 15.86
N TYR A 86 -3.07 8.64 14.64
CA TYR A 86 -4.01 8.24 13.58
C TYR A 86 -3.37 7.70 12.31
N ILE A 87 -2.04 7.65 12.22
CA ILE A 87 -1.36 7.11 11.03
C ILE A 87 -1.09 5.61 11.24
N ALA A 88 -1.71 4.78 10.39
CA ALA A 88 -1.63 3.32 10.46
C ALA A 88 -2.11 2.71 11.79
N THR A 89 -3.13 3.33 12.40
CA THR A 89 -3.79 2.85 13.62
C THR A 89 -5.32 2.87 13.46
N THR A 90 -6.03 2.30 14.43
CA THR A 90 -7.50 2.34 14.52
C THR A 90 -8.00 3.22 15.65
N HIS A 91 -7.16 4.05 16.28
CA HIS A 91 -7.53 4.89 17.43
C HIS A 91 -8.66 5.90 17.14
N ILE A 92 -8.89 6.23 15.87
CA ILE A 92 -10.02 7.07 15.46
C ILE A 92 -11.38 6.44 15.82
N GLU A 93 -11.47 5.12 15.88
CA GLU A 93 -12.66 4.38 16.32
C GLU A 93 -12.96 4.69 17.79
N LEU A 94 -11.95 4.59 18.67
CA LEU A 94 -12.09 4.90 20.10
C LEU A 94 -12.48 6.37 20.32
N ARG A 95 -11.89 7.30 19.54
CA ARG A 95 -12.29 8.72 19.57
C ARG A 95 -13.75 8.91 19.17
N THR A 96 -14.22 8.16 18.18
CA THR A 96 -15.61 8.19 17.72
C THR A 96 -16.55 7.75 18.84
N ARG A 97 -16.26 6.62 19.50
CA ARG A 97 -17.03 6.16 20.68
C ARG A 97 -17.03 7.17 21.81
N ALA A 98 -15.89 7.79 22.13
CA ALA A 98 -15.81 8.85 23.13
C ALA A 98 -16.73 10.02 22.81
N LYS A 99 -16.77 10.48 21.56
CA LYS A 99 -17.67 11.57 21.13
C LYS A 99 -19.15 11.18 21.22
N LEU A 100 -19.51 9.95 20.85
CA LEU A 100 -20.88 9.44 21.00
C LEU A 100 -21.33 9.38 22.47
N GLU A 101 -20.40 9.08 23.38
CA GLU A 101 -20.62 9.13 24.84
C GLU A 101 -20.51 10.54 25.45
N LYS A 102 -20.45 11.59 24.61
CA LYS A 102 -20.32 13.00 25.02
C LYS A 102 -19.06 13.29 25.85
N ILE A 103 -18.02 12.49 25.69
CA ILE A 103 -16.70 12.73 26.29
C ILE A 103 -15.96 13.73 25.41
N GLU A 104 -15.47 14.82 26.01
CA GLU A 104 -14.59 15.76 25.31
C GLU A 104 -13.30 15.05 24.87
N THR A 105 -12.91 15.23 23.61
CA THR A 105 -11.67 14.66 23.08
C THR A 105 -10.78 15.75 22.50
N LYS A 106 -9.47 15.63 22.68
CA LYS A 106 -8.45 16.47 22.03
C LYS A 106 -7.35 15.60 21.42
N THR A 107 -6.62 16.16 20.47
CA THR A 107 -5.57 15.44 19.74
C THR A 107 -4.32 16.31 19.67
N ILE A 108 -3.15 15.73 19.96
CA ILE A 108 -1.85 16.30 19.58
C ILE A 108 -1.21 15.38 18.54
N HIS A 109 -0.94 15.93 17.36
CA HIS A 109 -0.27 15.24 16.26
C HIS A 109 1.25 15.27 16.46
N SER A 110 1.95 14.33 15.81
CA SER A 110 3.42 14.32 15.80
C SER A 110 3.96 13.68 14.53
N ALA A 111 5.28 13.70 14.35
CA ALA A 111 5.94 13.05 13.23
C ALA A 111 5.63 11.55 13.21
N SER A 112 5.38 10.98 12.03
CA SER A 112 5.20 9.55 11.83
C SER A 112 6.36 8.95 11.04
N ALA A 113 6.72 7.71 11.35
CA ALA A 113 7.79 7.01 10.64
C ALA A 113 7.43 6.86 9.16
N ILE A 114 6.14 6.75 8.85
CA ILE A 114 5.58 6.69 7.50
C ILE A 114 5.86 7.97 6.72
N THR A 115 5.61 9.13 7.31
CA THR A 115 5.84 10.40 6.62
C THR A 115 7.33 10.69 6.50
N SER A 116 8.09 10.41 7.57
CA SER A 116 9.52 10.66 7.59
C SER A 116 10.28 9.74 6.63
N MET A 117 9.95 8.44 6.54
CA MET A 117 10.64 7.52 5.64
C MET A 117 10.58 7.94 4.17
N ILE A 118 9.49 8.58 3.75
CA ILE A 118 9.32 9.07 2.38
C ILE A 118 10.31 10.22 2.11
N GLY A 119 10.39 11.18 3.04
CA GLY A 119 11.31 12.31 2.94
C GLY A 119 12.78 11.89 3.04
N GLU A 120 13.09 11.03 4.02
CA GLU A 120 14.45 10.49 4.23
C GLU A 120 14.93 9.66 3.04
N ALA A 121 14.02 8.96 2.34
CA ALA A 121 14.33 8.23 1.11
C ALA A 121 14.46 9.14 -0.13
N GLY A 122 14.24 10.46 0.00
CA GLY A 122 14.32 11.40 -1.12
C GLY A 122 13.13 11.33 -2.09
N LEU A 123 12.01 10.74 -1.67
CA LEU A 123 10.83 10.56 -2.51
C LEU A 123 9.84 11.72 -2.34
N GLN A 124 9.11 12.01 -3.40
CA GLN A 124 8.06 13.03 -3.41
C GLN A 124 6.77 12.45 -2.84
N PHE A 125 6.28 13.09 -1.77
CA PHE A 125 5.11 12.59 -1.04
C PHE A 125 3.84 12.47 -1.90
N TYR A 126 3.66 13.35 -2.89
CA TYR A 126 2.50 13.32 -3.80
C TYR A 126 2.51 12.15 -4.79
N LYS A 127 3.60 11.37 -4.85
CA LYS A 127 3.72 10.17 -5.69
C LYS A 127 3.56 8.89 -4.91
N ILE A 128 3.19 8.97 -3.64
CA ILE A 128 2.90 7.79 -2.82
C ILE A 128 1.48 7.31 -3.13
N GLY A 129 1.38 6.06 -3.54
CA GLY A 129 0.12 5.38 -3.79
C GLY A 129 -0.48 4.78 -2.54
N ARG A 130 -1.39 3.82 -2.72
CA ARG A 130 -2.05 3.15 -1.61
C ARG A 130 -1.03 2.37 -0.78
N MET A 131 -0.98 2.68 0.52
CA MET A 131 -0.21 1.95 1.53
C MET A 131 -0.82 0.57 1.84
N MET A 132 0.02 -0.38 2.23
CA MET A 132 -0.40 -1.72 2.66
C MET A 132 0.57 -2.29 3.70
N THR A 133 0.13 -3.38 4.35
CA THR A 133 0.96 -4.14 5.28
C THR A 133 1.12 -5.57 4.77
N ILE A 134 2.34 -6.11 4.81
CA ILE A 134 2.58 -7.54 4.57
C ILE A 134 2.68 -8.25 5.91
N MET A 135 1.91 -9.32 6.06
CA MET A 135 1.97 -10.23 7.19
C MET A 135 2.74 -11.50 6.81
N ASN A 136 3.23 -12.21 7.82
CA ASN A 136 3.97 -13.46 7.62
C ASN A 136 3.10 -14.56 6.98
N GLU A 137 1.78 -14.48 7.15
CA GLU A 137 0.85 -15.41 6.52
C GLU A 137 0.79 -15.22 5.00
N LYS A 138 1.32 -16.17 4.23
CA LYS A 138 1.40 -16.09 2.75
C LYS A 138 0.05 -15.78 2.06
N LYS A 139 -1.06 -16.29 2.59
CA LYS A 139 -2.40 -16.03 2.03
C LYS A 139 -2.78 -14.54 2.06
N SER A 140 -2.21 -13.78 2.99
CA SER A 140 -2.45 -12.34 3.11
C SER A 140 -1.71 -11.51 2.04
N THR A 141 -0.67 -12.07 1.40
CA THR A 141 0.24 -11.36 0.48
C THR A 141 -0.39 -10.99 -0.87
N MET A 142 -1.48 -11.67 -1.27
CA MET A 142 -2.15 -11.37 -2.54
C MET A 142 -2.74 -9.95 -2.58
N THR A 143 -3.26 -9.46 -1.46
CA THR A 143 -3.81 -8.10 -1.37
C THR A 143 -2.70 -7.04 -1.54
N PRO A 144 -1.58 -7.08 -0.79
CA PRO A 144 -0.38 -6.28 -1.08
C PRO A 144 0.08 -6.36 -2.53
N TYR A 145 0.24 -7.56 -3.10
CA TYR A 145 0.67 -7.75 -4.48
C TYR A 145 -0.24 -7.03 -5.48
N SER A 146 -1.56 -7.24 -5.36
CA SER A 146 -2.54 -6.57 -6.22
C SER A 146 -2.56 -5.04 -6.05
N THR A 147 -2.24 -4.55 -4.84
CA THR A 147 -2.15 -3.12 -4.54
C THR A 147 -0.90 -2.51 -5.15
N ILE A 148 0.24 -3.20 -5.06
CA ILE A 148 1.49 -2.80 -5.72
C ILE A 148 1.29 -2.72 -7.24
N PHE A 149 0.63 -3.72 -7.84
CA PHE A 149 0.29 -3.67 -9.26
C PHE A 149 -0.50 -2.42 -9.63
N LYS A 150 -1.55 -2.07 -8.86
CA LYS A 150 -2.35 -0.86 -9.10
C LYS A 150 -1.53 0.43 -8.96
N ASN A 151 -0.73 0.54 -7.90
CA ASN A 151 0.14 1.69 -7.72
C ASN A 151 1.12 1.84 -8.90
N LEU A 152 1.73 0.74 -9.33
CA LEU A 152 2.65 0.75 -10.48
C LEU A 152 1.94 1.10 -11.80
N THR A 153 0.70 0.66 -12.02
CA THR A 153 -0.07 1.09 -13.22
C THR A 153 -0.32 2.59 -13.28
N GLU A 154 -0.30 3.27 -12.13
CA GLU A 154 -0.44 4.73 -12.00
C GLU A 154 0.91 5.44 -11.84
N GLY A 155 2.03 4.70 -11.86
CA GLY A 155 3.36 5.25 -11.64
C GLY A 155 3.66 5.69 -10.21
N LEU A 156 2.87 5.24 -9.23
CA LEU A 156 2.97 5.61 -7.81
C LEU A 156 3.90 4.65 -7.04
N HIS A 157 4.60 5.17 -6.03
CA HIS A 157 5.39 4.37 -5.10
C HIS A 157 4.48 3.64 -4.10
N SER A 158 4.87 2.43 -3.69
CA SER A 158 4.13 1.61 -2.72
C SER A 158 4.88 1.56 -1.40
N VAL A 159 4.35 2.20 -0.35
CA VAL A 159 4.89 2.11 1.02
C VAL A 159 4.31 0.90 1.74
N ILE A 160 5.14 -0.09 2.01
CA ILE A 160 4.79 -1.39 2.57
C ILE A 160 5.27 -1.47 4.02
N LEU A 161 4.32 -1.54 4.94
CA LEU A 161 4.59 -1.83 6.34
C LEU A 161 4.78 -3.34 6.53
N LEU A 162 5.61 -3.72 7.49
CA LEU A 162 5.88 -5.11 7.82
C LEU A 162 5.22 -5.47 9.15
N GLU A 163 4.69 -6.69 9.26
CA GLU A 163 4.01 -7.13 10.47
C GLU A 163 4.88 -6.97 11.72
N TYR A 164 4.28 -6.33 12.72
CA TYR A 164 4.74 -6.30 14.09
C TYR A 164 3.69 -6.97 14.99
N ASN A 165 4.14 -7.94 15.78
CA ASN A 165 3.31 -8.60 16.79
C ASN A 165 3.98 -8.45 18.17
N GLN A 166 3.44 -7.55 18.98
CA GLN A 166 3.93 -7.27 20.33
C GLN A 166 3.93 -8.51 21.23
N ASP A 167 2.85 -9.30 21.23
CA ASP A 167 2.70 -10.44 22.14
C ASP A 167 3.72 -11.55 21.84
N LYS A 168 4.10 -11.71 20.56
CA LYS A 168 5.10 -12.70 20.11
C LYS A 168 6.51 -12.12 19.98
N ASN A 169 6.69 -10.83 20.27
CA ASN A 169 7.90 -10.06 19.97
C ASN A 169 8.43 -10.35 18.55
N TYR A 170 7.53 -10.37 17.57
CA TYR A 170 7.81 -10.78 16.20
C TYR A 170 7.78 -9.59 15.25
N PHE A 171 8.77 -9.54 14.35
CA PHE A 171 8.86 -8.60 13.26
C PHE A 171 9.10 -9.38 11.97
N LEU A 172 8.36 -9.04 10.92
CA LEU A 172 8.59 -9.64 9.60
C LEU A 172 9.87 -9.04 8.98
N ASP A 173 10.83 -9.93 8.68
CA ASP A 173 12.08 -9.56 8.00
C ASP A 173 11.80 -9.09 6.55
N PRO A 174 12.42 -7.99 6.08
CA PRO A 174 12.24 -7.51 4.70
C PRO A 174 12.52 -8.55 3.62
N LYS A 175 13.50 -9.44 3.82
CA LYS A 175 13.83 -10.52 2.86
C LYS A 175 12.70 -11.52 2.74
N ASN A 176 12.03 -11.84 3.85
CA ASN A 176 10.87 -12.74 3.85
C ASN A 176 9.69 -12.07 3.14
N ALA A 177 9.46 -10.78 3.36
CA ALA A 177 8.42 -10.03 2.65
C ALA A 177 8.67 -9.99 1.13
N ILE A 178 9.90 -9.69 0.70
CA ILE A 178 10.30 -9.70 -0.72
C ILE A 178 10.13 -11.11 -1.31
N SER A 179 10.58 -12.14 -0.60
CA SER A 179 10.46 -13.54 -1.05
C SER A 179 8.99 -13.96 -1.21
N ASN A 180 8.12 -13.56 -0.27
CA ASN A 180 6.69 -13.83 -0.36
C ASN A 180 6.04 -13.13 -1.57
N LEU A 181 6.45 -11.90 -1.89
CA LEU A 181 5.97 -11.21 -3.10
C LEU A 181 6.42 -11.93 -4.38
N LEU A 182 7.68 -12.40 -4.44
CA LEU A 182 8.21 -13.17 -5.55
C LEU A 182 7.55 -14.56 -5.69
N ASP A 183 7.14 -15.18 -4.57
CA ASP A 183 6.35 -16.42 -4.59
C ASP A 183 5.00 -16.21 -5.27
N ILE A 184 4.29 -15.13 -4.91
CA ILE A 184 3.03 -14.76 -5.57
C ILE A 184 3.27 -14.47 -7.05
N GLU A 185 4.32 -13.73 -7.42
CA GLU A 185 4.63 -13.53 -8.83
C GLU A 185 4.79 -14.87 -9.59
N ARG A 186 5.49 -15.85 -9.02
CA ARG A 186 5.70 -17.16 -9.69
C ARG A 186 4.41 -17.93 -9.93
N GLU A 187 3.42 -17.74 -9.06
CA GLU A 187 2.09 -18.35 -9.19
C GLU A 187 1.25 -17.65 -10.27
N TYR A 188 1.22 -16.31 -10.27
CA TYR A 188 0.32 -15.53 -11.13
C TYR A 188 0.93 -15.10 -12.48
N LYS A 189 2.26 -15.06 -12.60
CA LYS A 189 3.04 -14.78 -13.83
C LYS A 189 2.55 -13.53 -14.58
N LYS A 190 2.39 -12.43 -13.86
CA LYS A 190 1.94 -11.15 -14.41
C LYS A 190 3.09 -10.18 -14.75
N ASP A 191 4.33 -10.60 -14.48
CA ASP A 191 5.57 -9.83 -14.65
C ASP A 191 5.52 -8.48 -13.91
N VAL A 192 4.88 -8.46 -12.73
CA VAL A 192 4.74 -7.23 -11.92
C VAL A 192 6.00 -7.02 -11.08
N LEU A 193 6.47 -8.08 -10.42
CA LEU A 193 7.60 -8.03 -9.50
C LEU A 193 8.64 -9.07 -9.89
N THR A 194 9.87 -8.64 -10.13
CA THR A 194 10.95 -9.53 -10.53
C THR A 194 12.17 -9.33 -9.64
N ASN A 195 13.19 -10.15 -9.82
CA ASN A 195 14.49 -9.95 -9.18
C ASN A 195 15.16 -8.60 -9.53
N ASP A 196 14.72 -7.96 -10.62
CA ASP A 196 15.16 -6.63 -11.05
C ASP A 196 14.31 -5.48 -10.50
N THR A 197 13.22 -5.76 -9.77
CA THR A 197 12.39 -4.73 -9.15
C THR A 197 13.22 -3.93 -8.15
N PHE A 198 13.24 -2.60 -8.33
CA PHE A 198 13.94 -1.67 -7.46
C PHE A 198 13.09 -1.31 -6.24
N ALA A 199 13.68 -1.33 -5.06
CA ALA A 199 13.01 -0.95 -3.84
C ALA A 199 13.97 -0.28 -2.85
N ILE A 200 13.40 0.32 -1.82
CA ILE A 200 14.09 0.95 -0.71
C ILE A 200 13.64 0.24 0.56
N VAL A 201 14.58 -0.17 1.40
CA VAL A 201 14.29 -0.67 2.75
C VAL A 201 14.69 0.41 3.74
N ALA A 202 13.69 0.91 4.47
CA ALA A 202 13.82 1.92 5.50
C ALA A 202 13.83 1.23 6.87
N SER A 203 14.96 1.27 7.55
CA SER A 203 15.20 0.61 8.83
C SER A 203 15.29 1.63 9.96
N ARG A 204 14.49 1.42 11.01
CA ARG A 204 14.52 2.18 12.28
C ARG A 204 14.47 3.70 12.08
N ILE A 205 13.53 4.15 11.24
CA ILE A 205 13.35 5.57 10.93
C ILE A 205 13.09 6.38 12.22
N GLY A 206 13.90 7.42 12.45
CA GLY A 206 13.88 8.24 13.66
C GLY A 206 14.80 7.78 14.79
N PHE A 207 15.42 6.60 14.69
CA PHE A 207 16.39 6.11 15.68
C PHE A 207 17.81 6.49 15.29
N GLU A 208 18.74 6.57 16.26
CA GLU A 208 20.16 6.85 15.99
C GLU A 208 20.81 5.82 15.04
N THR A 209 20.28 4.61 15.04
CA THR A 209 20.74 3.51 14.20
C THR A 209 19.95 3.41 12.89
N GLN A 210 19.21 4.45 12.49
CA GLN A 210 18.48 4.52 11.22
C GLN A 210 19.38 4.13 10.04
N LYS A 211 18.84 3.33 9.12
CA LYS A 211 19.53 2.96 7.89
C LYS A 211 18.56 2.88 6.72
N ILE A 212 18.93 3.41 5.56
CA ILE A 212 18.12 3.34 4.34
C ILE A 212 18.97 2.74 3.23
N ILE A 213 18.55 1.58 2.73
CA ILE A 213 19.27 0.84 1.69
C ILE A 213 18.35 0.72 0.49
N SER A 214 18.87 1.02 -0.70
CA SER A 214 18.10 0.91 -1.94
C SER A 214 18.78 -0.02 -2.93
N GLY A 215 18.00 -0.71 -3.74
CA GLY A 215 18.55 -1.65 -4.72
C GLY A 215 17.50 -2.55 -5.34
N LYS A 216 17.97 -3.44 -6.22
CA LYS A 216 17.12 -4.49 -6.79
C LYS A 216 16.84 -5.57 -5.76
N PHE A 217 15.69 -6.22 -5.86
CA PHE A 217 15.33 -7.36 -5.02
C PHE A 217 16.43 -8.42 -4.92
N SER A 218 17.07 -8.77 -6.05
CA SER A 218 18.18 -9.72 -6.09
C SER A 218 19.37 -9.37 -5.19
N ASN A 219 19.64 -8.08 -4.96
CA ASN A 219 20.70 -7.62 -4.08
C ASN A 219 20.20 -7.39 -2.66
N LEU A 220 19.01 -6.80 -2.49
CA LEU A 220 18.36 -6.60 -1.19
C LEU A 220 18.16 -7.92 -0.42
N LEU A 221 17.87 -9.03 -1.12
CA LEU A 221 17.73 -10.36 -0.51
C LEU A 221 19.02 -10.87 0.16
N LYS A 222 20.18 -10.27 -0.13
CA LYS A 222 21.50 -10.66 0.42
C LYS A 222 21.91 -9.80 1.62
N ILE A 223 21.13 -8.76 1.94
CA ILE A 223 21.49 -7.76 2.94
C ILE A 223 20.98 -8.16 4.33
N ASP A 224 21.75 -7.79 5.34
CA ASP A 224 21.27 -7.70 6.72
C ASP A 224 20.85 -6.26 7.01
N PHE A 225 19.57 -6.06 7.26
CA PHE A 225 18.99 -4.75 7.58
C PHE A 225 19.12 -4.41 9.08
N GLY A 226 19.66 -5.34 9.88
CA GLY A 226 19.81 -5.22 11.32
C GLY A 226 18.48 -5.27 12.07
N GLU A 227 18.48 -4.74 13.29
CA GLU A 227 17.32 -4.76 14.18
C GLU A 227 16.08 -4.05 13.60
N PRO A 228 14.87 -4.56 13.88
CA PRO A 228 13.61 -3.93 13.49
C PRO A 228 13.36 -2.59 14.22
N PRO A 229 12.33 -1.81 13.84
CA PRO A 229 11.36 -2.05 12.76
C PRO A 229 11.87 -1.66 11.37
N HIS A 230 11.30 -2.30 10.35
CA HIS A 230 11.63 -2.09 8.94
C HIS A 230 10.37 -1.80 8.12
N SER A 231 10.52 -1.10 7.01
CA SER A 231 9.49 -0.89 5.99
C SER A 231 10.11 -0.93 4.60
N ILE A 232 9.32 -1.28 3.59
CA ILE A 232 9.77 -1.39 2.20
C ILE A 232 9.04 -0.35 1.35
N ILE A 233 9.72 0.30 0.44
CA ILE A 233 9.13 1.16 -0.57
C ILE A 233 9.48 0.58 -1.94
N ILE A 234 8.47 0.11 -2.68
CA ILE A 234 8.66 -0.25 -4.09
C ILE A 234 8.41 1.01 -4.91
N THR A 235 9.41 1.45 -5.69
CA THR A 235 9.31 2.70 -6.43
C THR A 235 8.38 2.56 -7.63
N GLY A 236 7.53 3.55 -7.88
CA GLY A 236 6.84 3.71 -9.17
C GLY A 236 7.72 4.43 -10.19
N LYS A 237 7.11 5.31 -10.99
CA LYS A 237 7.82 6.19 -11.91
C LYS A 237 8.67 7.15 -11.11
N LEU A 238 9.97 7.22 -11.35
CA LEU A 238 10.85 8.16 -10.65
C LEU A 238 10.93 9.51 -11.38
N HIS A 239 10.88 10.60 -10.61
CA HIS A 239 11.29 11.90 -11.10
C HIS A 239 12.83 11.97 -11.04
N PHE A 240 13.46 12.77 -11.91
CA PHE A 240 14.93 12.83 -11.95
C PHE A 240 15.53 13.24 -10.60
N THR A 241 14.90 14.18 -9.89
CA THR A 241 15.34 14.60 -8.54
C THR A 241 15.20 13.48 -7.50
N GLU A 242 14.21 12.60 -7.62
CA GLU A 242 14.08 11.45 -6.72
C GLU A 242 15.19 10.44 -7.00
N SER A 243 15.48 10.17 -8.27
CA SER A 243 16.62 9.32 -8.64
C SER A 243 17.93 9.86 -8.10
N ASP A 244 18.17 11.17 -8.22
CA ASP A 244 19.37 11.82 -7.67
C ASP A 244 19.39 11.72 -6.13
N ALA A 245 18.27 11.99 -5.47
CA ALA A 245 18.17 11.91 -4.02
C ALA A 245 18.39 10.48 -3.51
N ILE A 246 17.79 9.45 -4.11
CA ILE A 246 17.99 8.05 -3.72
C ILE A 246 19.46 7.67 -3.85
N ASN A 247 20.12 8.07 -4.93
CA ASN A 247 21.54 7.78 -5.17
C ASN A 247 22.46 8.36 -4.09
N VAL A 248 22.10 9.51 -3.52
CA VAL A 248 22.96 10.25 -2.58
C VAL A 248 22.58 9.98 -1.12
N LEU A 249 21.28 9.88 -0.81
CA LEU A 249 20.76 9.80 0.56
C LEU A 249 20.64 8.36 1.09
N THR A 250 20.70 7.35 0.21
CA THR A 250 20.58 5.93 0.62
C THR A 250 21.88 5.18 0.34
N GLU A 251 22.08 4.06 1.04
CA GLU A 251 23.07 3.07 0.62
C GLU A 251 22.56 2.38 -0.66
N CYS A 252 22.92 2.96 -1.81
CA CYS A 252 22.40 2.60 -3.12
C CYS A 252 23.22 1.47 -3.74
N LEU A 253 22.65 0.26 -3.76
CA LEU A 253 23.31 -0.95 -4.30
C LEU A 253 23.21 -1.04 -5.83
N ASP A 254 22.17 -0.45 -6.41
CA ASP A 254 21.88 -0.49 -7.84
C ASP A 254 21.36 0.86 -8.29
N LYS A 255 21.59 1.24 -9.55
CA LYS A 255 21.04 2.50 -10.09
C LYS A 255 19.49 2.51 -9.98
N PRO A 256 18.87 3.59 -9.46
CA PRO A 256 17.43 3.74 -9.40
C PRO A 256 16.77 3.52 -10.75
N SER A 257 15.70 2.75 -10.76
CA SER A 257 14.98 2.40 -11.98
C SER A 257 13.47 2.49 -11.81
N ASP A 258 12.79 2.74 -12.93
CA ASP A 258 11.35 2.89 -13.00
C ASP A 258 10.69 1.51 -13.15
N ASN A 259 10.09 1.01 -12.05
CA ASN A 259 9.37 -0.25 -12.06
C ASN A 259 8.02 -0.18 -12.80
N SER A 260 7.47 1.02 -13.01
CA SER A 260 6.17 1.20 -13.69
C SER A 260 6.27 1.11 -15.21
N SER A 261 7.45 1.39 -15.78
CA SER A 261 7.66 1.47 -17.23
C SER A 261 7.28 0.20 -18.00
N LYS A 262 7.37 -0.97 -17.37
CA LYS A 262 7.02 -2.28 -17.97
C LYS A 262 5.58 -2.71 -17.69
N ILE A 263 4.90 -2.03 -16.77
CA ILE A 263 3.58 -2.43 -16.29
C ILE A 263 2.52 -1.90 -17.25
N LYS A 264 1.90 -2.81 -17.99
CA LYS A 264 0.75 -2.50 -18.84
C LYS A 264 -0.51 -2.41 -17.98
N ASN A 265 -1.32 -1.37 -18.21
CA ASN A 265 -2.66 -1.29 -17.63
C ASN A 265 -3.48 -2.53 -18.03
N ILE A 266 -4.37 -3.02 -17.14
CA ILE A 266 -5.27 -4.16 -17.41
C ILE A 266 -5.99 -4.00 -18.75
N SER A 267 -6.45 -2.78 -19.05
CA SER A 267 -7.14 -2.47 -20.29
C SER A 267 -6.28 -2.73 -21.51
N VAL A 268 -5.01 -2.32 -21.47
CA VAL A 268 -4.04 -2.57 -22.55
C VAL A 268 -3.83 -4.07 -22.71
N GLN A 269 -3.62 -4.80 -21.61
CA GLN A 269 -3.46 -6.26 -21.65
C GLN A 269 -4.68 -6.98 -22.24
N MET A 270 -5.89 -6.51 -21.89
CA MET A 270 -7.14 -7.04 -22.45
C MET A 270 -7.20 -6.80 -23.96
N ILE A 271 -6.98 -5.56 -24.42
CA ILE A 271 -7.04 -5.25 -25.86
C ILE A 271 -6.00 -6.05 -26.65
N GLU A 272 -4.75 -6.14 -26.17
CA GLU A 272 -3.68 -6.92 -26.80
C GLU A 272 -4.02 -8.42 -26.90
N LYS A 273 -4.84 -8.95 -25.99
CA LYS A 273 -5.29 -10.33 -25.99
C LYS A 273 -6.54 -10.53 -26.87
N TYR A 274 -7.57 -9.72 -26.67
CA TYR A 274 -8.90 -9.93 -27.25
C TYR A 274 -8.98 -9.48 -28.71
N VAL A 275 -8.32 -8.39 -29.11
CA VAL A 275 -8.35 -7.92 -30.51
C VAL A 275 -7.89 -9.01 -31.50
N PRO A 276 -6.73 -9.67 -31.32
CA PRO A 276 -6.32 -10.76 -32.20
C PRO A 276 -7.30 -11.95 -32.18
N MET A 277 -7.88 -12.26 -31.02
CA MET A 277 -8.82 -13.37 -30.86
C MET A 277 -10.14 -13.13 -31.60
N VAL A 278 -10.76 -11.96 -31.38
CA VAL A 278 -12.03 -11.57 -32.03
C VAL A 278 -11.81 -11.47 -33.55
N ARG A 279 -10.72 -10.84 -33.99
CA ARG A 279 -10.39 -10.74 -35.43
C ARG A 279 -10.25 -12.12 -36.07
N LYS A 280 -9.57 -13.05 -35.41
CA LYS A 280 -9.46 -14.44 -35.89
C LYS A 280 -10.83 -15.14 -35.94
N ALA A 281 -11.67 -14.95 -34.93
CA ALA A 281 -13.01 -15.54 -34.90
C ALA A 281 -13.91 -14.98 -36.03
N LEU A 282 -13.80 -13.69 -36.33
CA LEU A 282 -14.52 -13.03 -37.43
C LEU A 282 -14.09 -13.59 -38.80
N GLU A 283 -12.78 -13.73 -39.04
CA GLU A 283 -12.27 -14.30 -40.29
C GLU A 283 -12.65 -15.78 -40.47
N GLU A 284 -12.71 -16.57 -39.39
CA GLU A 284 -13.12 -17.97 -39.45
C GLU A 284 -14.60 -18.15 -39.81
N ILE A 285 -15.48 -17.25 -39.35
CA ILE A 285 -16.93 -17.37 -39.60
C ILE A 285 -17.35 -16.77 -40.95
N ARG A 286 -16.58 -15.80 -41.47
CA ARG A 286 -16.85 -15.09 -42.72
C ARG A 286 -17.22 -15.99 -43.91
N PRO A 287 -16.52 -17.11 -44.21
CA PRO A 287 -16.85 -17.97 -45.35
C PRO A 287 -18.25 -18.60 -45.29
N LEU A 288 -18.86 -18.76 -44.11
CA LEU A 288 -20.18 -19.37 -43.94
C LEU A 288 -21.35 -18.43 -44.30
N TYR A 289 -21.04 -17.18 -44.63
CA TYR A 289 -21.98 -16.10 -44.90
C TYR A 289 -21.78 -15.44 -46.28
N ASN A 290 -20.95 -16.02 -47.15
CA ASN A 290 -20.59 -15.44 -48.46
C ASN A 290 -21.81 -15.09 -49.34
N ASP A 291 -22.91 -15.84 -49.23
CA ASP A 291 -24.13 -15.62 -50.03
C ASP A 291 -25.21 -14.78 -49.31
N SER A 292 -24.96 -14.35 -48.07
CA SER A 292 -25.96 -13.70 -47.21
C SER A 292 -25.72 -12.20 -47.10
N LYS A 293 -26.33 -11.42 -48.00
CA LYS A 293 -26.22 -9.94 -48.00
C LYS A 293 -26.69 -9.29 -46.70
N GLU A 294 -27.68 -9.90 -46.04
CA GLU A 294 -28.30 -9.41 -44.81
C GLU A 294 -27.31 -9.32 -43.63
N PHE A 295 -26.22 -10.10 -43.65
CA PHE A 295 -25.23 -10.12 -42.56
C PHE A 295 -23.99 -9.27 -42.85
N GLN A 296 -23.87 -8.68 -44.04
CA GLN A 296 -22.69 -7.87 -44.41
C GLN A 296 -22.50 -6.67 -43.49
N GLU A 297 -23.59 -5.98 -43.10
CA GLU A 297 -23.55 -4.87 -42.13
C GLU A 297 -23.04 -5.33 -40.76
N VAL A 298 -23.31 -6.58 -40.36
CA VAL A 298 -22.83 -7.12 -39.07
C VAL A 298 -21.32 -7.35 -39.11
N PHE A 299 -20.80 -7.87 -40.23
CA PHE A 299 -19.34 -8.02 -40.43
C PHE A 299 -18.64 -6.65 -40.47
N GLU A 300 -19.19 -5.69 -41.20
CA GLU A 300 -18.64 -4.33 -41.28
C GLU A 300 -18.61 -3.67 -39.90
N ASN A 301 -19.72 -3.71 -39.16
CA ASN A 301 -19.76 -3.17 -37.80
C ASN A 301 -18.78 -3.87 -36.85
N ALA A 302 -18.65 -5.20 -36.92
CA ALA A 302 -17.69 -5.94 -36.10
C ALA A 302 -16.24 -5.50 -36.42
N GLU A 303 -15.89 -5.34 -37.69
CA GLU A 303 -14.55 -4.83 -38.08
C GLU A 303 -14.33 -3.39 -37.60
N LEU A 304 -15.33 -2.51 -37.75
CA LEU A 304 -15.26 -1.14 -37.28
C LEU A 304 -15.02 -1.09 -35.76
N TYR A 305 -15.76 -1.88 -34.98
CA TYR A 305 -15.57 -1.96 -33.53
C TYR A 305 -14.20 -2.51 -33.12
N ILE A 306 -13.64 -3.49 -33.86
CA ILE A 306 -12.27 -3.98 -33.63
C ILE A 306 -11.26 -2.87 -33.89
N ASN A 307 -11.40 -2.15 -35.01
CA ASN A 307 -10.49 -1.05 -35.38
C ASN A 307 -10.60 0.12 -34.39
N ASP A 308 -11.82 0.44 -33.96
CA ASP A 308 -12.09 1.45 -32.95
C ASP A 308 -11.47 1.08 -31.60
N ALA A 309 -11.51 -0.19 -31.19
CA ALA A 309 -10.82 -0.64 -29.98
C ALA A 309 -9.31 -0.33 -30.02
N GLU A 310 -8.63 -0.62 -31.13
CA GLU A 310 -7.21 -0.29 -31.31
C GLU A 310 -6.97 1.23 -31.36
N ASN A 311 -7.85 1.99 -32.01
CA ASN A 311 -7.74 3.44 -32.14
C ASN A 311 -7.96 4.15 -30.80
N PHE A 312 -8.97 3.75 -30.03
CA PHE A 312 -9.23 4.29 -28.70
C PHE A 312 -8.10 3.97 -27.73
N LEU A 313 -7.50 2.77 -27.83
CA LEU A 313 -6.33 2.43 -27.03
C LEU A 313 -5.16 3.37 -27.34
N LYS A 314 -4.86 3.63 -28.62
CA LYS A 314 -3.81 4.58 -29.04
C LYS A 314 -4.07 6.01 -28.55
N GLN A 315 -5.33 6.39 -28.39
CA GLN A 315 -5.75 7.69 -27.85
C GLN A 315 -5.73 7.74 -26.31
N GLY A 316 -5.39 6.65 -25.62
CA GLY A 316 -5.46 6.54 -24.15
C GLY A 316 -6.87 6.41 -23.59
N LYS A 317 -7.88 6.18 -24.44
CA LYS A 317 -9.29 5.97 -24.05
C LYS A 317 -9.54 4.49 -23.74
N ASN A 318 -8.91 4.02 -22.67
CA ASN A 318 -8.87 2.61 -22.29
C ASN A 318 -10.26 1.97 -22.11
N GLU A 319 -11.18 2.66 -21.43
CA GLU A 319 -12.54 2.17 -21.17
C GLU A 319 -13.34 2.02 -22.48
N THR A 320 -13.25 3.01 -23.36
CA THR A 320 -13.90 2.98 -24.68
C THR A 320 -13.31 1.89 -25.58
N ALA A 321 -12.01 1.63 -25.46
CA ALA A 321 -11.36 0.53 -26.17
C ALA A 321 -11.95 -0.83 -25.73
N ILE A 322 -12.09 -1.06 -24.42
CA ILE A 322 -12.69 -2.30 -23.87
C ILE A 322 -14.14 -2.45 -24.33
N LEU A 323 -14.92 -1.37 -24.25
CA LEU A 323 -16.32 -1.38 -24.69
C LEU A 323 -16.44 -1.76 -26.16
N SER A 324 -15.59 -1.18 -27.01
CA SER A 324 -15.61 -1.43 -28.46
C SER A 324 -15.26 -2.88 -28.79
N ILE A 325 -14.22 -3.45 -28.16
CA ILE A 325 -13.90 -4.86 -28.40
C ILE A 325 -14.99 -5.81 -27.88
N GLY A 326 -15.66 -5.47 -26.78
CA GLY A 326 -16.79 -6.25 -26.25
C GLY A 326 -17.99 -6.25 -27.20
N TYR A 327 -18.29 -5.12 -27.85
CA TYR A 327 -19.32 -5.06 -28.88
C TYR A 327 -18.96 -5.92 -30.10
N ALA A 328 -17.72 -5.84 -30.58
CA ALA A 328 -17.26 -6.68 -31.69
C ALA A 328 -17.39 -8.17 -31.36
N ASP A 329 -16.96 -8.57 -30.17
CA ASP A 329 -17.02 -9.95 -29.69
C ASP A 329 -18.47 -10.47 -29.67
N GLY A 330 -19.39 -9.70 -29.09
CA GLY A 330 -20.81 -10.05 -29.05
C GLY A 330 -21.44 -10.20 -30.44
N LEU A 331 -21.05 -9.35 -31.42
CA LEU A 331 -21.51 -9.49 -32.81
C LEU A 331 -20.96 -10.76 -33.47
N VAL A 332 -19.68 -11.08 -33.22
CA VAL A 332 -19.03 -12.28 -33.77
C VAL A 332 -19.67 -13.54 -33.18
N ASP A 333 -19.91 -13.59 -31.88
CA ASP A 333 -20.57 -14.72 -31.24
C ASP A 333 -22.01 -14.89 -31.72
N ALA A 334 -22.75 -13.79 -31.96
CA ALA A 334 -24.07 -13.87 -32.57
C ALA A 334 -24.03 -14.51 -33.97
N LEU A 335 -23.04 -14.17 -34.79
CA LEU A 335 -22.81 -14.81 -36.10
C LEU A 335 -22.46 -16.29 -35.99
N ARG A 336 -21.72 -16.70 -34.95
CA ARG A 336 -21.38 -18.10 -34.71
C ARG A 336 -22.61 -18.91 -34.29
N ILE A 337 -23.36 -18.40 -33.31
CA ILE A 337 -24.58 -19.03 -32.79
C ILE A 337 -25.61 -19.22 -33.91
N ALA A 338 -25.76 -18.24 -34.81
CA ALA A 338 -26.68 -18.34 -35.94
C ALA A 338 -26.33 -19.46 -36.95
N LYS A 339 -25.11 -20.00 -36.92
CA LYS A 339 -24.69 -21.20 -37.68
C LYS A 339 -24.63 -22.47 -36.84
N GLY A 340 -25.12 -22.43 -35.60
CA GLY A 340 -25.03 -23.54 -34.65
C GLY A 340 -23.60 -23.83 -34.21
N ILE A 341 -22.71 -22.84 -34.29
CA ILE A 341 -21.32 -22.94 -33.84
C ILE A 341 -21.23 -22.29 -32.46
N ASP A 342 -20.60 -22.99 -31.52
CA ASP A 342 -20.42 -22.46 -30.17
C ASP A 342 -19.60 -21.16 -30.17
N PRO A 343 -19.94 -20.22 -29.27
CA PRO A 343 -19.12 -19.05 -28.96
C PRO A 343 -17.66 -19.45 -28.73
N LYS A 344 -16.73 -18.60 -29.15
CA LYS A 344 -15.31 -18.94 -29.09
C LYS A 344 -14.63 -18.56 -27.77
N MET A 345 -15.36 -17.86 -26.89
CA MET A 345 -14.85 -17.29 -25.64
C MET A 345 -15.62 -17.72 -24.41
#